data_AF-A0A7X7H1Z2-F1
#
_entry.id   AF-A0A7X7H1Z2-F1
#
_cell.length_a   1.000
_cell.length_b   1.000
_cell.length_c   1.000
_cell.angle_alpha   90.00
_cell.angle_beta   90.00
_cell.angle_gamma   90.00
#
_symmetry.space_group_name_H-M   'P 1'
#
loop_
_entity.id
_entity.type
_entity.pdbx_description
1 polymer ?
#
loop_
_entity_poly.entity_id
_entity_poly.type
_entity_poly.pdbx_seq_one_letter_code
_entity_poly.pdbx_strand_id
1 'polypeptide(L)'
;TRKNVAVIAGGAIPKLYMNSRDHVKKSLPALENCLGSFGVLIVPDDGKLPVIRLDAIGKHSVGAGSSPQTVTSVLTLEPLQRVGLRLTDVDKYAPELHNPEITLPAGAGNVPEANFKMIAALGVMKKQIEKADMADFIKTRGMKGFAQTQGHIPSGVPYMGHAAEAINSGKITRAMIIGKGSLFLGRLTNLADGASFLMEKPSPGRSDAEKGVTREEVRELILEALGELAAGMKK
;
A
#
# COMPACT_ATOMS: atom_id res chain seq x y z
N THR A 1 21.49 -2.78 -12.31
CA THR A 1 20.11 -2.73 -11.77
C THR A 1 19.15 -3.38 -12.76
N ARG A 2 18.11 -4.07 -12.28
CA ARG A 2 17.08 -4.66 -13.15
C ARG A 2 16.06 -3.56 -13.49
N LYS A 3 15.84 -3.26 -14.78
CA LYS A 3 14.89 -2.22 -15.21
C LYS A 3 13.44 -2.59 -14.89
N ASN A 4 13.09 -3.86 -15.07
CA ASN A 4 11.76 -4.39 -14.82
C ASN A 4 11.84 -5.47 -13.73
N VAL A 5 10.84 -5.51 -12.85
CA VAL A 5 10.72 -6.51 -11.79
C VAL A 5 9.33 -7.11 -11.83
N ALA A 6 9.24 -8.42 -12.08
CA ALA A 6 8.00 -9.17 -11.94
C ALA A 6 7.85 -9.65 -10.50
N VAL A 7 6.75 -9.25 -9.85
CA VAL A 7 6.34 -9.74 -8.53
C VAL A 7 5.17 -10.67 -8.74
N ILE A 8 5.35 -11.94 -8.43
CA ILE A 8 4.32 -12.98 -8.60
C ILE A 8 4.15 -13.69 -7.27
N ALA A 9 2.90 -13.92 -6.86
CA ALA A 9 2.61 -14.75 -5.72
C ALA A 9 1.36 -15.60 -5.97
N GLY A 10 1.30 -16.73 -5.28
CA GLY A 10 0.18 -17.66 -5.32
C GLY A 10 -0.08 -18.25 -3.94
N GLY A 11 -1.32 -18.69 -3.75
CA GLY A 11 -1.65 -19.66 -2.71
C GLY A 11 -1.01 -21.00 -3.00
N ALA A 12 -1.01 -21.87 -2.00
CA ALA A 12 -0.48 -23.23 -2.11
C ALA A 12 -1.60 -24.23 -1.77
N ILE A 13 -1.58 -25.40 -2.41
CA ILE A 13 -2.56 -26.48 -2.18
C ILE A 13 -2.75 -26.80 -0.68
N PRO A 14 -1.69 -26.87 0.17
CA PRO A 14 -1.87 -27.13 1.60
C PRO A 14 -2.64 -26.05 2.38
N LYS A 15 -2.88 -24.88 1.78
CA LYS A 15 -3.67 -23.79 2.37
C LYS A 15 -5.15 -23.85 2.00
N LEU A 16 -5.55 -24.75 1.09
CA LEU A 16 -6.96 -25.00 0.84
C LEU A 16 -7.61 -25.60 2.08
N TYR A 17 -8.84 -25.16 2.35
CA TYR A 17 -9.68 -25.68 3.43
C TYR A 17 -9.11 -25.57 4.86
N MET A 18 -8.11 -24.71 5.07
CA MET A 18 -7.38 -24.64 6.34
C MET A 18 -8.27 -24.27 7.53
N ASN A 19 -9.28 -23.41 7.34
CA ASN A 19 -10.27 -23.06 8.35
C ASN A 19 -11.60 -23.80 8.16
N SER A 20 -11.70 -24.74 7.20
CA SER A 20 -12.97 -25.40 6.86
C SER A 20 -13.48 -26.35 7.92
N ARG A 21 -12.64 -26.80 8.86
CA ARG A 21 -13.11 -27.49 10.07
C ARG A 21 -14.19 -26.66 10.78
N ASP A 22 -13.97 -25.35 10.92
CA ASP A 22 -14.87 -24.48 11.67
C ASP A 22 -16.08 -24.05 10.82
N HIS A 23 -15.96 -24.07 9.48
CA HIS A 23 -17.10 -23.95 8.56
C HIS A 23 -18.05 -25.16 8.71
N VAL A 24 -17.52 -26.39 8.62
CA VAL A 24 -18.31 -27.63 8.69
C VAL A 24 -19.00 -27.78 10.04
N LYS A 25 -18.30 -27.46 11.16
CA LYS A 25 -18.92 -27.44 12.50
C LYS A 25 -20.14 -26.52 12.60
N LYS A 26 -20.20 -25.49 11.76
CA LYS A 26 -21.31 -24.53 11.70
C LYS A 26 -22.29 -24.84 10.56
N SER A 27 -22.25 -26.06 10.01
CA SER A 27 -23.10 -26.49 8.89
C SER A 27 -22.95 -25.61 7.64
N LEU A 28 -21.77 -25.02 7.42
CA LEU A 28 -21.43 -24.29 6.21
C LEU A 28 -20.58 -25.16 5.27
N PRO A 29 -20.64 -24.90 3.95
CA PRO A 29 -19.72 -25.52 3.01
C PRO A 29 -18.28 -25.10 3.33
N ALA A 30 -17.33 -25.89 2.83
CA ALA A 30 -15.92 -25.57 2.96
C ALA A 30 -15.57 -24.40 2.01
N LEU A 31 -15.46 -23.17 2.56
CA LEU A 31 -15.42 -21.93 1.77
C LEU A 31 -14.04 -21.60 1.17
N GLU A 32 -12.97 -22.22 1.66
CA GLU A 32 -11.59 -22.00 1.20
C GLU A 32 -11.19 -22.98 0.08
N ASN A 33 -12.03 -23.06 -0.95
CA ASN A 33 -11.90 -24.01 -2.06
C ASN A 33 -11.20 -23.44 -3.30
N CYS A 34 -10.66 -22.22 -3.23
CA CYS A 34 -10.08 -21.51 -4.37
C CYS A 34 -8.64 -21.09 -4.07
N LEU A 35 -7.71 -21.32 -5.00
CA LEU A 35 -6.35 -20.79 -4.92
C LEU A 35 -6.28 -19.37 -5.50
N GLY A 36 -5.83 -18.41 -4.70
CA GLY A 36 -5.58 -17.05 -5.17
C GLY A 36 -4.19 -16.93 -5.80
N SER A 37 -4.04 -16.04 -6.78
CA SER A 37 -2.74 -15.63 -7.31
C SER A 37 -2.79 -14.17 -7.77
N PHE A 38 -1.63 -13.53 -7.81
CA PHE A 38 -1.48 -12.20 -8.40
C PHE A 38 -0.13 -12.06 -9.08
N GLY A 39 -0.07 -11.13 -10.03
CA GLY A 39 1.17 -10.69 -10.68
C GLY A 39 1.18 -9.18 -10.82
N VAL A 40 2.31 -8.56 -10.54
CA VAL A 40 2.57 -7.13 -10.74
C VAL A 40 3.88 -6.99 -11.50
N LEU A 41 3.85 -6.28 -12.62
CA LEU A 41 5.07 -5.91 -13.35
C LEU A 41 5.43 -4.47 -13.00
N ILE A 42 6.54 -4.31 -12.28
CA ILE A 42 7.11 -2.99 -11.95
C ILE A 42 8.07 -2.62 -13.06
N VAL A 43 7.84 -1.46 -13.65
CA VAL A 43 8.64 -0.86 -14.73
C VAL A 43 9.17 0.50 -14.28
N PRO A 44 10.16 1.10 -14.97
CA PRO A 44 10.55 2.48 -14.73
C PRO A 44 9.35 3.42 -14.89
N ASP A 45 9.34 4.53 -14.15
CA ASP A 45 8.31 5.56 -14.28
C ASP A 45 8.24 6.07 -15.72
N ASP A 46 7.09 5.88 -16.36
CA ASP A 46 6.81 6.28 -17.74
C ASP A 46 5.96 7.56 -17.82
N GLY A 47 5.69 8.19 -16.67
CA GLY A 47 4.82 9.36 -16.54
C GLY A 47 3.33 9.06 -16.77
N LYS A 48 2.94 7.80 -16.96
CA LYS A 48 1.56 7.39 -17.27
C LYS A 48 0.98 6.45 -16.22
N LEU A 49 1.74 5.41 -15.85
CA LEU A 49 1.31 4.43 -14.86
C LEU A 49 1.39 4.99 -13.44
N PRO A 50 0.54 4.50 -12.51
CA PRO A 50 0.66 4.85 -11.10
C PRO A 50 2.04 4.47 -10.54
N VAL A 51 2.60 5.34 -9.73
CA VAL A 51 3.92 5.18 -9.14
C VAL A 51 3.84 4.67 -7.71
N ILE A 52 4.85 3.89 -7.30
CA ILE A 52 5.04 3.49 -5.90
C ILE A 52 5.97 4.52 -5.24
N ARG A 53 5.49 5.19 -4.19
CA ARG A 53 6.26 6.20 -3.45
C ARG A 53 7.27 5.54 -2.50
N LEU A 54 8.55 5.55 -2.90
CA LEU A 54 9.65 4.97 -2.12
C LEU A 54 10.05 5.81 -0.89
N ASP A 55 9.65 7.07 -0.84
CA ASP A 55 9.82 7.97 0.31
C ASP A 55 8.73 7.77 1.39
N ALA A 56 7.61 7.14 1.04
CA ALA A 56 6.47 6.85 1.93
C ALA A 56 6.35 5.36 2.31
N ILE A 57 7.48 4.64 2.46
CA ILE A 57 7.50 3.22 2.81
C ILE A 57 7.33 3.02 4.31
N GLY A 58 6.27 2.35 4.76
CA GLY A 58 6.14 1.85 6.13
C GLY A 58 6.87 0.51 6.31
N LYS A 59 7.59 0.34 7.42
CA LYS A 59 8.27 -0.91 7.76
C LYS A 59 8.14 -1.17 9.24
N HIS A 60 7.47 -2.26 9.59
CA HIS A 60 7.40 -2.78 10.94
C HIS A 60 8.37 -3.96 11.06
N SER A 61 9.47 -3.74 11.79
CA SER A 61 10.48 -4.78 12.01
C SER A 61 10.05 -5.73 13.13
N VAL A 62 10.43 -7.00 13.03
CA VAL A 62 10.27 -7.98 14.11
C VAL A 62 10.91 -7.45 15.39
N GLY A 63 10.18 -7.51 16.50
CA GLY A 63 10.65 -7.03 17.81
C GLY A 63 10.36 -5.56 18.11
N ALA A 64 9.77 -4.79 17.19
CA ALA A 64 9.41 -3.38 17.39
C ALA A 64 8.13 -3.14 18.25
N GLY A 65 7.66 -4.18 18.95
CA GLY A 65 6.37 -4.20 19.63
C GLY A 65 5.25 -4.75 18.74
N SER A 66 4.27 -5.43 19.31
CA SER A 66 3.22 -6.15 18.57
C SER A 66 1.82 -5.56 18.75
N SER A 67 1.70 -4.41 19.43
CA SER A 67 0.38 -3.82 19.67
C SER A 67 -0.29 -3.43 18.34
N PRO A 68 -1.59 -3.73 18.14
CA PRO A 68 -2.30 -3.37 16.92
C PRO A 68 -2.22 -1.88 16.58
N GLN A 69 -2.22 -1.00 17.59
CA GLN A 69 -2.06 0.44 17.43
C GLN A 69 -0.68 0.78 16.89
N THR A 70 0.40 0.24 17.47
CA THR A 70 1.79 0.46 17.04
C THR A 70 1.99 0.00 15.60
N VAL A 71 1.60 -1.24 15.30
CA VAL A 71 1.73 -1.81 13.95
C VAL A 71 0.98 -0.94 12.93
N THR A 72 -0.23 -0.49 13.26
CA THR A 72 -1.01 0.35 12.35
C THR A 72 -0.40 1.73 12.19
N SER A 73 0.14 2.35 13.24
CA SER A 73 0.86 3.64 13.16
C SER A 73 2.05 3.55 12.20
N VAL A 74 2.92 2.57 12.41
CA VAL A 74 4.15 2.35 11.62
C VAL A 74 3.85 2.07 10.15
N LEU A 75 2.75 1.36 9.88
CA LEU A 75 2.37 0.98 8.52
C LEU A 75 1.43 1.98 7.83
N THR A 76 0.93 3.03 8.51
CA THR A 76 0.01 3.99 7.90
C THR A 76 0.39 5.44 8.18
N LEU A 77 0.33 5.87 9.43
CA LEU A 77 0.50 7.26 9.81
C LEU A 77 1.94 7.74 9.57
N GLU A 78 2.93 7.03 10.09
CA GLU A 78 4.34 7.43 10.04
C GLU A 78 4.89 7.58 8.61
N PRO A 79 4.64 6.66 7.67
CA PRO A 79 5.01 6.86 6.27
C PRO A 79 4.35 8.06 5.61
N LEU A 80 3.10 8.37 5.95
CA LEU A 80 2.40 9.55 5.41
C LEU A 80 2.98 10.85 5.99
N GLN A 81 3.22 10.89 7.30
CA GLN A 81 3.80 12.07 7.96
C GLN A 81 5.17 12.43 7.40
N ARG A 82 6.01 11.43 7.07
CA ARG A 82 7.32 11.66 6.44
C ARG A 82 7.28 12.44 5.14
N VAL A 83 6.19 12.29 4.38
CA VAL A 83 5.97 12.99 3.11
C VAL A 83 4.95 14.11 3.22
N GLY A 84 4.64 14.55 4.45
CA GLY A 84 3.72 15.67 4.71
C GLY A 84 2.24 15.36 4.45
N LEU A 85 1.86 14.09 4.36
CA LEU A 85 0.48 13.66 4.12
C LEU A 85 -0.24 13.28 5.43
N ARG A 86 -1.56 13.42 5.39
CA ARG A 86 -2.50 13.00 6.42
C ARG A 86 -3.15 11.67 6.05
N LEU A 87 -3.74 10.99 7.03
CA LEU A 87 -4.60 9.83 6.82
C LEU A 87 -5.80 10.15 5.92
N THR A 88 -6.26 11.40 5.96
CA THR A 88 -7.35 11.91 5.12
C THR A 88 -6.94 12.15 3.67
N ASP A 89 -5.66 12.08 3.33
CA ASP A 89 -5.18 12.29 1.96
C ASP A 89 -5.12 10.98 1.16
N VAL A 90 -5.36 9.83 1.82
CA VAL A 90 -5.39 8.50 1.20
C VAL A 90 -6.83 8.08 0.92
N ASP A 91 -7.20 7.96 -0.35
CA ASP A 91 -8.57 7.63 -0.75
C ASP A 91 -8.94 6.19 -0.39
N LYS A 92 -8.00 5.25 -0.52
CA LYS A 92 -8.22 3.83 -0.22
C LYS A 92 -7.09 3.21 0.57
N TYR A 93 -7.44 2.59 1.68
CA TYR A 93 -6.53 1.71 2.42
C TYR A 93 -6.80 0.27 2.04
N ALA A 94 -5.74 -0.50 1.78
CA ALA A 94 -5.81 -1.93 1.56
C ALA A 94 -5.03 -2.70 2.66
N PRO A 95 -5.56 -2.79 3.89
CA PRO A 95 -5.00 -3.60 4.96
C PRO A 95 -5.68 -4.97 5.00
N GLU A 96 -4.90 -6.03 4.83
CA GLU A 96 -5.34 -7.42 5.07
C GLU A 96 -6.77 -7.72 4.57
N LEU A 97 -6.94 -7.84 3.25
CA LEU A 97 -8.22 -7.91 2.54
C LEU A 97 -8.89 -9.30 2.58
N HIS A 98 -8.78 -10.01 3.70
CA HIS A 98 -9.42 -11.32 3.91
C HIS A 98 -10.92 -11.25 3.59
N ASN A 99 -11.45 -12.21 2.83
CA ASN A 99 -12.89 -12.33 2.62
C ASN A 99 -13.59 -12.63 3.97
N PRO A 100 -14.45 -11.73 4.49
CA PRO A 100 -15.11 -11.92 5.77
C PRO A 100 -16.09 -13.10 5.77
N GLU A 101 -16.61 -13.51 4.62
CA GLU A 101 -17.46 -14.70 4.49
C GLU A 101 -16.70 -15.97 4.92
N ILE A 102 -15.37 -15.98 4.75
CA ILE A 102 -14.49 -17.08 5.16
C ILE A 102 -14.09 -16.93 6.62
N THR A 103 -13.68 -15.73 7.03
CA THR A 103 -13.07 -15.51 8.36
C THR A 103 -14.06 -15.39 9.49
N LEU A 104 -15.27 -14.86 9.25
CA LEU A 104 -16.31 -14.76 10.28
C LEU A 104 -16.73 -16.14 10.80
N PRO A 105 -17.08 -17.13 9.94
CA PRO A 105 -17.42 -18.45 10.44
C PRO A 105 -16.22 -19.21 11.01
N ALA A 106 -14.99 -18.90 10.60
CA ALA A 106 -13.77 -19.42 11.20
C ALA A 106 -13.41 -18.79 12.57
N GLY A 107 -14.17 -17.80 13.05
CA GLY A 107 -13.91 -17.14 14.33
C GLY A 107 -12.75 -16.12 14.31
N ALA A 108 -12.25 -15.78 13.12
CA ALA A 108 -11.22 -14.75 12.95
C ALA A 108 -11.81 -13.32 12.84
N GLY A 109 -13.14 -13.19 12.68
CA GLY A 109 -13.81 -11.89 12.60
C GLY A 109 -13.73 -11.24 11.21
N ASN A 110 -14.14 -9.98 11.12
CA ASN A 110 -13.98 -9.16 9.91
C ASN A 110 -12.64 -8.41 9.97
N VAL A 111 -11.58 -9.06 9.45
CA VAL A 111 -10.20 -8.55 9.51
C VAL A 111 -10.02 -7.19 8.81
N PRO A 112 -10.53 -6.96 7.58
CA PRO A 112 -10.45 -5.64 6.95
C PRO A 112 -11.13 -4.55 7.78
N GLU A 113 -12.35 -4.80 8.27
CA GLU A 113 -13.10 -3.81 9.05
C GLU A 113 -12.41 -3.45 10.36
N ALA A 114 -11.83 -4.43 11.07
CA ALA A 114 -11.04 -4.18 12.27
C ALA A 114 -9.84 -3.28 11.97
N ASN A 115 -9.16 -3.50 10.83
CA ASN A 115 -8.06 -2.65 10.39
C ASN A 115 -8.53 -1.23 10.05
N PHE A 116 -9.65 -1.05 9.32
CA PHE A 116 -10.17 0.29 9.03
C PHE A 116 -10.58 1.05 10.29
N LYS A 117 -11.16 0.38 11.28
CA LYS A 117 -11.47 0.95 12.60
C LYS A 117 -10.21 1.46 13.29
N MET A 118 -9.11 0.71 13.22
CA MET A 118 -7.83 1.12 13.81
C MET A 118 -7.23 2.34 13.11
N ILE A 119 -7.29 2.40 11.77
CA ILE A 119 -6.81 3.56 11.00
C ILE A 119 -7.67 4.81 11.31
N ALA A 120 -9.00 4.66 11.36
CA ALA A 120 -9.90 5.75 11.74
C ALA A 120 -9.63 6.23 13.17
N ALA A 121 -9.42 5.31 14.12
CA ALA A 121 -9.08 5.64 15.50
C ALA A 121 -7.77 6.43 15.60
N LEU A 122 -6.74 6.06 14.82
CA LEU A 122 -5.52 6.85 14.70
C LEU A 122 -5.79 8.26 14.15
N GLY A 123 -6.70 8.38 13.17
CA GLY A 123 -7.16 9.67 12.65
C GLY A 123 -7.74 10.57 13.73
N VAL A 124 -8.62 10.03 14.58
CA VAL A 124 -9.19 10.75 15.74
C VAL A 124 -8.10 11.13 16.74
N MET A 125 -7.24 10.18 17.11
CA MET A 125 -6.15 10.42 18.07
C MET A 125 -5.19 11.51 17.61
N LYS A 126 -4.97 11.62 16.30
CA LYS A 126 -4.12 12.65 15.68
C LYS A 126 -4.89 13.90 15.26
N LYS A 127 -6.16 14.03 15.67
CA LYS A 127 -7.04 15.17 15.39
C LYS A 127 -7.16 15.47 13.89
N GLN A 128 -7.11 14.44 13.06
CA GLN A 128 -7.26 14.55 11.61
C GLN A 128 -8.72 14.37 11.16
N ILE A 129 -9.53 13.71 11.97
CA ILE A 129 -10.98 13.55 11.83
C ILE A 129 -11.61 13.62 13.22
N GLU A 130 -12.92 13.90 13.30
CA GLU A 130 -13.67 13.82 14.55
C GLU A 130 -14.14 12.39 14.82
N LYS A 131 -14.43 12.08 16.09
CA LYS A 131 -14.95 10.76 16.49
C LYS A 131 -16.26 10.41 15.78
N ALA A 132 -17.10 11.42 15.52
CA ALA A 132 -18.36 11.26 14.80
C ALA A 132 -18.16 10.81 13.33
N ASP A 133 -17.03 11.18 12.71
CA ASP A 133 -16.75 10.91 11.29
C ASP A 133 -16.13 9.53 11.04
N MET A 134 -15.86 8.75 12.10
CA MET A 134 -15.20 7.45 11.97
C MET A 134 -15.96 6.49 11.05
N ALA A 135 -17.30 6.45 11.15
CA ALA A 135 -18.12 5.57 10.33
C ALA A 135 -17.99 5.90 8.83
N ASP A 136 -18.03 7.20 8.51
CA ASP A 136 -17.89 7.69 7.15
C ASP A 136 -16.48 7.49 6.62
N PHE A 137 -15.45 7.69 7.45
CA PHE A 137 -14.07 7.38 7.10
C PHE A 137 -13.90 5.90 6.72
N ILE A 138 -14.44 4.98 7.53
CA ILE A 138 -14.36 3.54 7.27
C ILE A 138 -15.10 3.18 5.98
N LYS A 139 -16.31 3.74 5.77
CA LYS A 139 -17.13 3.47 4.59
C LYS A 139 -16.48 3.99 3.31
N THR A 140 -15.94 5.20 3.34
CA THR A 140 -15.40 5.88 2.15
C THR A 140 -14.00 5.40 1.81
N ARG A 141 -13.14 5.17 2.81
CA ARG A 141 -11.72 4.82 2.59
C ARG A 141 -11.42 3.33 2.73
N GLY A 142 -12.32 2.58 3.33
CA GLY A 142 -12.26 1.12 3.36
C GLY A 142 -12.87 0.46 2.13
N MET A 143 -12.90 -0.87 2.17
CA MET A 143 -13.54 -1.74 1.19
C MET A 143 -13.87 -3.09 1.82
N LYS A 144 -14.76 -3.87 1.21
CA LYS A 144 -14.96 -5.27 1.64
C LYS A 144 -13.71 -6.08 1.30
N GLY A 145 -13.27 -6.94 2.21
CA GLY A 145 -12.26 -7.93 1.88
C GLY A 145 -12.81 -8.97 0.90
N PHE A 146 -11.97 -9.44 0.01
CA PHE A 146 -12.34 -10.35 -1.08
C PHE A 146 -11.30 -11.46 -1.31
N ALA A 147 -10.14 -11.36 -0.66
CA ALA A 147 -9.02 -12.25 -0.88
C ALA A 147 -9.16 -13.54 -0.07
N GLN A 148 -8.75 -14.65 -0.70
CA GLN A 148 -8.63 -15.95 -0.04
C GLN A 148 -7.55 -15.91 1.04
N THR A 149 -7.75 -16.68 2.10
CA THR A 149 -6.94 -16.70 3.33
C THR A 149 -5.65 -17.54 3.18
N GLN A 150 -4.82 -17.19 2.20
CA GLN A 150 -3.69 -18.01 1.75
C GLN A 150 -2.35 -17.26 1.75
N GLY A 151 -1.55 -17.44 2.79
CA GLY A 151 -0.20 -16.88 2.84
C GLY A 151 -0.21 -15.36 2.66
N HIS A 152 0.40 -14.86 1.60
CA HIS A 152 0.48 -13.43 1.26
C HIS A 152 -0.73 -12.91 0.45
N ILE A 153 -1.58 -13.81 -0.06
CA ILE A 153 -2.76 -13.46 -0.86
C ILE A 153 -3.68 -12.49 -0.15
N PRO A 154 -4.02 -12.64 1.14
CA PRO A 154 -4.92 -11.70 1.79
C PRO A 154 -4.26 -10.37 2.20
N SER A 155 -3.03 -10.07 1.76
CA SER A 155 -2.44 -8.74 1.95
C SER A 155 -3.21 -7.64 1.19
N GLY A 156 -2.70 -6.40 1.19
CA GLY A 156 -3.22 -5.35 0.31
C GLY A 156 -2.86 -5.51 -1.17
N VAL A 157 -1.88 -6.35 -1.51
CA VAL A 157 -1.31 -6.42 -2.87
C VAL A 157 -2.35 -6.78 -3.96
N PRO A 158 -3.31 -7.70 -3.76
CA PRO A 158 -4.33 -7.98 -4.77
C PRO A 158 -5.18 -6.75 -5.17
N TYR A 159 -5.25 -5.73 -4.33
CA TYR A 159 -5.96 -4.49 -4.65
C TYR A 159 -5.18 -3.59 -5.63
N MET A 160 -3.88 -3.82 -5.86
CA MET A 160 -3.05 -2.94 -6.71
C MET A 160 -3.60 -2.79 -8.13
N GLY A 161 -4.15 -3.86 -8.73
CA GLY A 161 -4.74 -3.78 -10.07
C GLY A 161 -5.97 -2.86 -10.10
N HIS A 162 -6.89 -3.05 -9.15
CA HIS A 162 -8.07 -2.19 -8.98
C HIS A 162 -7.70 -0.74 -8.65
N ALA A 163 -6.69 -0.56 -7.78
CA ALA A 163 -6.16 0.75 -7.46
C ALA A 163 -5.58 1.44 -8.69
N ALA A 164 -4.82 0.72 -9.52
CA ALA A 164 -4.21 1.29 -10.72
C ALA A 164 -5.26 1.75 -11.73
N GLU A 165 -6.30 0.95 -11.97
CA GLU A 165 -7.42 1.33 -12.83
C GLU A 165 -8.17 2.57 -12.28
N ALA A 166 -8.43 2.60 -10.97
CA ALA A 166 -9.10 3.71 -10.32
C ALA A 166 -8.26 5.00 -10.32
N ILE A 167 -6.94 4.89 -10.15
CA ILE A 167 -6.00 6.02 -10.24
C ILE A 167 -5.96 6.55 -11.68
N ASN A 168 -5.80 5.67 -12.67
CA ASN A 168 -5.72 6.05 -14.09
C ASN A 168 -7.00 6.72 -14.58
N SER A 169 -8.17 6.22 -14.14
CA SER A 169 -9.46 6.83 -14.44
C SER A 169 -9.76 8.10 -13.64
N GLY A 170 -8.91 8.47 -12.67
CA GLY A 170 -9.10 9.63 -11.81
C GLY A 170 -10.18 9.47 -10.73
N LYS A 171 -10.67 8.26 -10.49
CA LYS A 171 -11.65 7.95 -9.43
C LYS A 171 -11.06 8.09 -8.02
N ILE A 172 -9.76 7.81 -7.89
CA ILE A 172 -8.99 8.03 -6.67
C ILE A 172 -7.63 8.66 -7.02
N THR A 173 -7.00 9.31 -6.05
CA THR A 173 -5.66 9.86 -6.18
C THR A 173 -4.61 8.94 -5.55
N ARG A 174 -4.93 8.36 -4.39
CA ARG A 174 -3.97 7.60 -3.57
C ARG A 174 -4.56 6.32 -3.00
N ALA A 175 -3.80 5.24 -3.12
CA ALA A 175 -4.07 3.98 -2.45
C ALA A 175 -2.88 3.56 -1.59
N MET A 176 -3.11 3.23 -0.33
CA MET A 176 -2.08 2.69 0.55
C MET A 176 -2.20 1.17 0.64
N ILE A 177 -1.16 0.49 0.18
CA ILE A 177 -1.07 -0.97 0.14
C ILE A 177 -0.34 -1.43 1.40
N ILE A 178 -0.95 -2.34 2.17
CA ILE A 178 -0.44 -2.75 3.47
C ILE A 178 -0.37 -4.27 3.55
N GLY A 179 0.83 -4.78 3.80
CA GLY A 179 1.07 -6.17 4.17
C GLY A 179 1.45 -6.26 5.64
N LYS A 180 0.74 -7.09 6.40
CA LYS A 180 1.07 -7.41 7.78
C LYS A 180 1.55 -8.86 7.87
N GLY A 181 2.40 -9.10 8.86
CA GLY A 181 2.85 -10.41 9.25
C GLY A 181 1.70 -11.34 9.58
N SER A 182 1.99 -12.64 9.58
CA SER A 182 0.99 -13.67 9.84
C SER A 182 0.27 -13.44 11.17
N LEU A 183 -1.06 -13.29 11.11
CA LEU A 183 -1.92 -13.28 12.30
C LEU A 183 -1.76 -14.56 13.15
N PHE A 184 -1.52 -15.70 12.50
CA PHE A 184 -1.32 -16.98 13.18
C PHE A 184 0.01 -17.00 13.93
N LEU A 185 1.13 -16.70 13.25
CA LEU A 185 2.44 -16.68 13.91
C LEU A 185 2.51 -15.57 14.95
N GLY A 186 1.94 -14.40 14.69
CA GLY A 186 1.91 -13.30 15.65
C GLY A 186 1.18 -13.67 16.96
N ARG A 187 0.14 -14.52 16.89
CA ARG A 187 -0.50 -15.07 18.11
C ARG A 187 0.39 -16.07 18.86
N LEU A 188 1.23 -16.82 18.16
CA LEU A 188 2.12 -17.81 18.77
C LEU A 188 3.40 -17.18 19.36
N THR A 189 3.96 -16.19 18.69
CA THR A 189 5.27 -15.62 19.03
C THR A 189 5.17 -14.27 19.71
N ASN A 190 4.00 -13.62 19.68
CA ASN A 190 3.82 -12.22 20.04
C ASN A 190 4.75 -11.26 19.26
N LEU A 191 5.18 -11.67 18.06
CA LEU A 191 6.00 -10.87 17.16
C LEU A 191 5.20 -10.52 15.90
N ALA A 192 5.30 -9.27 15.47
CA ALA A 192 4.68 -8.79 14.24
C ALA A 192 5.73 -8.14 13.34
N ASP A 193 5.57 -8.31 12.04
CA ASP A 193 6.26 -7.58 11.00
C ASP A 193 5.25 -7.02 9.99
N GLY A 194 5.73 -6.21 9.05
CA GLY A 194 4.89 -5.69 7.99
C GLY A 194 5.58 -4.65 7.15
N ALA A 195 4.99 -4.38 6.01
CA ALA A 195 5.43 -3.34 5.10
C ALA A 195 4.21 -2.66 4.46
N SER A 196 4.37 -1.39 4.13
CA SER A 196 3.38 -0.65 3.37
C SER A 196 4.02 0.33 2.42
N PHE A 197 3.27 0.70 1.39
CA PHE A 197 3.67 1.73 0.44
C PHE A 197 2.44 2.45 -0.10
N LEU A 198 2.67 3.65 -0.60
CA LEU A 198 1.65 4.47 -1.24
C LEU A 198 1.76 4.34 -2.76
N MET A 199 0.63 4.15 -3.41
CA MET A 199 0.46 4.27 -4.86
C MET A 199 -0.29 5.55 -5.17
N GLU A 200 0.17 6.30 -6.17
CA GLU A 200 -0.51 7.52 -6.63
C GLU A 200 -0.23 7.80 -8.10
N LYS A 201 -0.87 8.83 -8.66
CA LYS A 201 -0.53 9.31 -10.00
C LYS A 201 0.94 9.78 -10.03
N PRO A 202 1.64 9.59 -11.17
CA PRO A 202 2.96 10.18 -11.36
C PRO A 202 2.87 11.70 -11.18
N SER A 203 3.87 12.29 -10.52
CA SER A 203 3.93 13.74 -10.36
C SER A 203 4.15 14.40 -11.74
N PRO A 204 3.36 15.41 -12.12
CA PRO A 204 3.59 16.15 -13.36
C PRO A 204 5.04 16.68 -13.38
N GLY A 205 5.82 16.29 -14.39
CA GLY A 205 7.20 16.76 -14.58
C GLY A 205 8.31 15.90 -13.97
N ARG A 206 8.01 14.80 -13.26
CA ARG A 206 9.07 13.93 -12.72
C ARG A 206 9.66 12.95 -13.75
N SER A 207 8.89 12.61 -14.79
CA SER A 207 9.37 11.77 -15.91
C SER A 207 10.45 12.45 -16.76
N ASP A 208 10.51 13.80 -16.75
CA ASP A 208 11.53 14.57 -17.47
C ASP A 208 12.68 15.03 -16.56
N ALA A 209 12.48 15.06 -15.24
CA ALA A 209 13.49 15.51 -14.27
C ALA A 209 14.66 14.53 -14.04
N GLU A 210 14.56 13.28 -14.53
CA GLU A 210 15.68 12.33 -14.56
C GLU A 210 16.43 12.27 -15.90
N LYS A 211 16.07 13.11 -16.88
CA LYS A 211 17.06 13.55 -17.87
C LYS A 211 17.90 14.63 -17.17
N GLY A 212 18.89 14.18 -16.39
CA GLY A 212 19.93 15.08 -15.90
C GLY A 212 20.46 15.90 -17.07
N VAL A 213 20.70 17.20 -16.83
CA VAL A 213 21.20 18.15 -17.83
C VAL A 213 22.27 17.48 -18.68
N THR A 214 22.02 17.38 -19.98
CA THR A 214 22.93 16.71 -20.89
C THR A 214 24.25 17.47 -20.93
N ARG A 215 25.35 16.77 -21.26
CA ARG A 215 26.68 17.38 -21.30
C ARG A 215 26.73 18.51 -22.35
N GLU A 216 25.91 18.38 -23.38
CA GLU A 216 25.65 19.33 -24.44
C GLU A 216 24.96 20.60 -23.92
N GLU A 217 23.88 20.48 -23.14
CA GLU A 217 23.19 21.63 -22.53
C GLU A 217 24.08 22.38 -21.54
N VAL A 218 24.88 21.66 -20.73
CA VAL A 218 25.90 22.29 -19.86
C VAL A 218 26.94 23.05 -20.68
N ARG A 219 27.33 22.50 -21.84
CA ARG A 219 28.33 23.14 -22.72
C ARG A 219 27.79 24.40 -23.37
N GLU A 220 26.53 24.43 -23.80
CA GLU A 220 25.89 25.63 -24.34
C GLU A 220 25.78 26.72 -23.29
N LEU A 221 25.33 26.39 -22.07
CA LEU A 221 25.25 27.36 -20.96
C LEU A 221 26.62 27.97 -20.61
N ILE A 222 27.69 27.17 -20.64
CA ILE A 222 29.06 27.67 -20.43
C ILE A 222 29.51 28.58 -21.58
N LEU A 223 29.21 28.22 -22.83
CA LEU A 223 29.56 29.02 -24.01
C LEU A 223 28.84 30.37 -24.00
N GLU A 224 27.56 30.38 -23.63
CA GLU A 224 26.76 31.60 -23.53
C GLU A 224 27.30 32.52 -22.43
N ALA A 225 27.58 32.00 -21.24
CA ALA A 225 28.18 32.75 -20.14
C ALA A 225 29.57 33.31 -20.50
N LEU A 226 30.41 32.54 -21.22
CA LEU A 226 31.71 33.01 -21.69
C LEU A 226 31.58 34.09 -22.77
N GLY A 227 30.56 34.01 -23.63
CA GLY A 227 30.25 35.02 -24.63
C GLY A 227 29.83 36.35 -24.02
N GLU A 228 28.97 36.30 -23.00
CA GLU A 228 28.56 37.49 -22.24
C GLU A 228 29.74 38.13 -21.50
N LEU A 229 30.62 37.32 -20.89
CA LEU A 229 31.82 37.81 -20.21
C LEU A 229 32.77 38.51 -21.20
N ALA A 230 33.00 37.91 -22.36
CA ALA A 230 33.84 38.48 -23.41
C ALA A 230 33.26 39.78 -24.01
N ALA A 231 31.93 39.87 -24.11
CA ALA A 231 31.25 41.10 -24.51
C ALA A 231 31.38 42.21 -23.45
N GLY A 232 31.33 41.84 -22.16
CA GLY A 232 31.53 42.75 -21.03
C GLY A 232 32.95 43.32 -20.92
N MET A 233 33.97 42.59 -21.41
CA MET A 233 35.38 43.01 -21.41
C MET A 233 35.79 43.87 -22.61
N LYS A 234 34.87 44.17 -23.55
CA LYS A 234 35.12 45.04 -24.71
C LYS A 234 34.69 46.51 -24.51
N LYS A 235 34.54 46.95 -23.26
CA LYS A 235 34.47 48.37 -22.88
C LYS A 235 35.73 48.76 -22.12
#